data_AF-G0R322-F1
#
_entry.id   AF-G0R322-F1
#
_cell.length_a   1.000
_cell.length_b   1.000
_cell.length_c   1.000
_cell.angle_alpha   90.00
_cell.angle_beta   90.00
_cell.angle_gamma   90.00
#
_symmetry.space_group_name_H-M   'P 1'
#
loop_
_entity.id
_entity.type
_entity.pdbx_description
1 polymer ?
#
loop_
_entity_poly.entity_id
_entity_poly.type
_entity_poly.pdbx_seq_one_letter_code
_entity_poly.pdbx_strand_id
1 'polypeptide(L)'
;MKISILKNKIKKIRDLRMIGYKLKYVLFPKMREEEKQNKSLRNWDLWGPLLLCLSLAMYKYIIEIQKIYVIKKRTLSIASSQQAEKVFAIIFILIWSGAVVITLNAKLLGGKISFFQSVCVLGYCIFPINIASFINLFIPETKDIFILIKAGICFMSFIWSTKGNQIYFLFLIKNSICTFHEYSCK
;
A
#
# COMPACT_ATOMS: atom_id res chain seq x y z
N MET A 1 -11.01 -23.63 28.07
CA MET A 1 -10.85 -22.16 27.94
C MET A 1 -9.45 -21.70 27.53
N LYS A 2 -8.35 -22.16 28.15
CA LYS A 2 -6.97 -21.77 27.76
C LYS A 2 -6.55 -22.18 26.33
N ILE A 3 -7.03 -23.32 25.84
CA ILE A 3 -6.67 -23.86 24.51
C ILE A 3 -7.29 -23.03 23.36
N SER A 4 -8.52 -22.52 23.51
CA SER A 4 -9.15 -21.65 22.51
C SER A 4 -8.49 -20.26 22.45
N ILE A 5 -8.06 -19.73 23.60
CA ILE A 5 -7.31 -18.48 23.69
C ILE A 5 -5.92 -18.61 23.01
N LEU A 6 -5.23 -19.74 23.22
CA LEU A 6 -3.95 -20.04 22.56
C LEU A 6 -4.10 -20.20 21.04
N LYS A 7 -5.12 -20.95 20.58
CA LYS A 7 -5.40 -21.09 19.14
C LYS A 7 -5.69 -19.75 18.48
N ASN A 8 -6.43 -18.86 19.13
CA ASN A 8 -6.70 -17.50 18.61
C ASN A 8 -5.45 -16.62 18.58
N LYS A 9 -4.58 -16.66 19.59
CA LYS A 9 -3.28 -15.96 19.57
C LYS A 9 -2.39 -16.44 18.42
N ILE A 10 -2.29 -17.77 18.24
CA ILE A 10 -1.50 -18.38 17.17
C ILE A 10 -2.07 -18.01 15.79
N LYS A 11 -3.40 -18.01 15.64
CA LYS A 11 -4.07 -17.60 14.41
C LYS A 11 -3.78 -16.13 14.07
N LYS A 12 -3.87 -15.23 15.04
CA LYS A 12 -3.60 -13.80 14.88
C LYS A 12 -2.14 -13.52 14.49
N ILE A 13 -1.18 -14.23 15.11
CA ILE A 13 0.26 -14.14 14.78
C ILE A 13 0.53 -14.66 13.36
N ARG A 14 -0.13 -15.75 12.95
CA ARG A 14 0.00 -16.32 11.61
C ARG A 14 -0.52 -15.36 10.54
N ASP A 15 -1.68 -14.73 10.76
CA ASP A 15 -2.28 -13.79 9.81
C ASP A 15 -1.44 -12.50 9.68
N LEU A 16 -0.95 -11.95 10.80
CA LEU A 16 0.01 -10.83 10.79
C LEU A 16 1.33 -11.18 10.09
N ARG A 17 1.85 -12.39 10.30
CA ARG A 17 3.07 -12.86 9.64
C ARG A 17 2.87 -13.02 8.14
N MET A 18 1.70 -13.48 7.68
CA MET A 18 1.37 -13.55 6.25
C MET A 18 1.28 -12.16 5.61
N ILE A 19 0.70 -11.18 6.30
CA ILE A 19 0.70 -9.79 5.85
C ILE A 19 2.13 -9.27 5.74
N GLY A 20 2.97 -9.51 6.75
CA GLY A 20 4.39 -9.13 6.75
C GLY A 20 5.21 -9.78 5.63
N TYR A 21 4.95 -11.05 5.30
CA TYR A 21 5.59 -11.71 4.16
C TYR A 21 5.18 -11.05 2.83
N LYS A 22 3.88 -10.77 2.61
CA LYS A 22 3.39 -10.06 1.41
C LYS A 22 4.01 -8.66 1.28
N LEU A 23 4.14 -7.95 2.41
CA LEU A 23 4.78 -6.64 2.51
C LEU A 23 6.27 -6.70 2.12
N LYS A 24 6.98 -7.73 2.60
CA LYS A 24 8.41 -7.94 2.31
C LYS A 24 8.64 -8.24 0.84
N TYR A 25 7.73 -8.97 0.18
CA TYR A 25 7.78 -9.15 -1.27
C TYR A 25 7.72 -7.81 -1.99
N VAL A 26 6.75 -6.95 -1.66
CA VAL A 26 6.64 -5.63 -2.30
C VAL A 26 7.89 -4.75 -2.08
N LEU A 27 8.57 -4.89 -0.94
CA LEU A 27 9.80 -4.13 -0.66
C LEU A 27 11.05 -4.67 -1.36
N PHE A 28 11.15 -6.00 -1.56
CA PHE A 28 12.30 -6.65 -2.19
C PHE A 28 11.84 -7.74 -3.16
N PRO A 29 11.83 -7.47 -4.48
CA PRO A 29 11.57 -8.50 -5.48
C PRO A 29 12.80 -9.41 -5.61
N LYS A 30 13.06 -10.28 -4.62
CA LYS A 30 14.08 -11.33 -4.75
C LYS A 30 13.45 -12.50 -5.51
N MET A 31 13.80 -12.61 -6.79
CA MET A 31 13.44 -13.67 -7.72
C MET A 31 13.78 -15.06 -7.13
N ARG A 32 12.81 -15.78 -6.55
CA ARG A 32 12.91 -17.25 -6.35
C ARG A 32 11.59 -17.99 -6.06
N GLU A 33 10.42 -17.36 -5.98
CA GLU A 33 9.18 -18.11 -5.69
C GLU A 33 8.06 -17.80 -6.69
N GLU A 34 8.23 -18.32 -7.91
CA GLU A 34 7.27 -18.24 -9.01
C GLU A 34 5.99 -19.08 -8.74
N GLU A 35 6.04 -20.05 -7.83
CA GLU A 35 4.96 -21.02 -7.61
C GLU A 35 3.95 -20.63 -6.50
N LYS A 36 4.37 -19.89 -5.46
CA LYS A 36 3.47 -19.46 -4.37
C LYS A 36 2.59 -18.26 -4.75
N GLN A 37 2.99 -17.46 -5.74
CA GLN A 37 2.22 -16.26 -6.12
C GLN A 37 0.87 -16.65 -6.75
N ASN A 38 0.81 -17.64 -7.64
CA ASN A 38 -0.46 -18.11 -8.22
C ASN A 38 -1.48 -18.60 -7.18
N LYS A 39 -1.04 -19.24 -6.08
CA LYS A 39 -1.92 -19.64 -4.97
C LYS A 39 -2.31 -18.47 -4.05
N SER A 40 -1.46 -17.45 -3.91
CA SER A 40 -1.76 -16.27 -3.08
C SER A 40 -2.59 -15.21 -3.81
N LEU A 41 -2.57 -15.15 -5.13
CA LEU A 41 -3.32 -14.19 -5.97
C LEU A 41 -4.82 -14.55 -6.07
N ARG A 42 -5.19 -15.81 -5.78
CA ARG A 42 -6.59 -16.26 -5.64
C ARG A 42 -7.24 -15.83 -4.32
N ASN A 43 -6.45 -15.41 -3.33
CA ASN A 43 -6.94 -14.98 -2.03
C ASN A 43 -6.98 -13.45 -1.99
N TRP A 44 -8.11 -12.91 -2.45
CA TRP A 44 -8.48 -11.51 -2.43
C TRP A 44 -8.47 -10.96 -1.00
N ASP A 45 -7.38 -10.30 -0.62
CA ASP A 45 -7.17 -9.83 0.74
C ASP A 45 -7.20 -8.29 0.77
N LEU A 46 -8.40 -7.73 0.56
CA LEU A 46 -8.64 -6.27 0.56
C LEU A 46 -8.28 -5.60 1.90
N TRP A 47 -8.12 -6.39 2.96
CA TRP A 47 -7.75 -5.93 4.30
C TRP A 47 -6.38 -5.26 4.32
N GLY A 48 -5.44 -5.71 3.48
CA GLY A 48 -4.08 -5.15 3.41
C GLY A 48 -4.06 -3.69 2.93
N PRO A 49 -4.54 -3.41 1.70
CA PRO A 49 -4.68 -2.04 1.18
C PRO A 49 -5.44 -1.11 2.11
N LEU A 50 -6.55 -1.59 2.70
CA LEU A 50 -7.39 -0.79 3.58
C LEU A 50 -6.64 -0.40 4.87
N LEU A 51 -5.92 -1.34 5.47
CA LEU A 51 -5.11 -1.09 6.67
C LEU A 51 -3.96 -0.12 6.37
N LEU A 52 -3.34 -0.19 5.19
CA LEU A 52 -2.30 0.74 4.77
C LEU A 52 -2.83 2.15 4.49
N CYS A 53 -4.03 2.28 3.92
CA CYS A 53 -4.67 3.59 3.73
C CYS A 53 -5.04 4.22 5.07
N LEU A 54 -5.60 3.44 5.99
CA LEU A 54 -5.95 3.89 7.34
C LEU A 54 -4.69 4.31 8.12
N SER A 55 -3.61 3.53 8.01
CA SER A 55 -2.32 3.87 8.64
C SER A 55 -1.79 5.21 8.14
N LEU A 56 -1.86 5.47 6.82
CA LEU A 56 -1.40 6.73 6.25
C LEU A 56 -2.25 7.93 6.73
N ALA A 57 -3.57 7.75 6.77
CA ALA A 57 -4.49 8.76 7.29
C ALA A 57 -4.20 9.07 8.78
N MET A 58 -3.94 8.05 9.58
CA MET A 58 -3.54 8.20 10.99
C MET A 58 -2.21 8.95 11.13
N TYR A 59 -1.18 8.59 10.37
CA TYR A 59 0.11 9.30 10.43
C TYR A 59 -0.04 10.77 10.01
N LYS A 60 -0.81 11.04 8.95
CA LYS A 60 -1.12 12.42 8.53
C LYS A 60 -1.86 13.19 9.61
N TYR A 61 -2.87 12.58 10.24
CA TYR A 61 -3.60 13.17 11.34
C TYR A 61 -2.68 13.50 12.54
N ILE A 62 -1.77 12.58 12.90
CA ILE A 62 -0.82 12.80 14.00
C ILE A 62 0.16 13.93 13.66
N ILE A 63 0.72 13.96 12.45
CA ILE A 63 1.58 15.06 11.97
C ILE A 63 0.82 16.39 12.05
N GLU A 64 -0.44 16.41 11.61
CA GLU A 64 -1.28 17.61 11.61
C GLU A 64 -1.61 18.06 13.04
N ILE A 65 -1.91 17.14 13.97
CA ILE A 65 -2.09 17.46 15.40
C ILE A 65 -0.82 18.08 15.99
N GLN A 66 0.35 17.53 15.65
CA GLN A 66 1.63 18.02 16.14
C GLN A 66 1.89 19.46 15.63
N LYS A 67 1.50 19.75 14.39
CA LYS A 67 1.48 21.12 13.84
C LYS A 67 0.44 22.01 14.52
N ILE A 68 -0.78 21.53 14.75
CA ILE A 68 -1.85 22.28 15.42
C ILE A 68 -1.44 22.68 16.84
N TYR A 69 -0.76 21.82 17.60
CA TYR A 69 -0.27 22.17 18.94
C TYR A 69 0.75 23.34 18.91
N VAL A 70 1.50 23.50 17.81
CA VAL A 70 2.46 24.60 17.61
C VAL A 70 1.81 25.84 16.98
N ILE A 71 0.89 25.65 16.03
CA ILE A 71 0.25 26.72 15.23
C ILE A 71 -0.99 27.33 15.91
N LYS A 72 -1.66 26.63 16.85
CA LYS A 72 -2.83 27.14 17.59
C LYS A 72 -2.53 28.37 18.47
N LYS A 73 -1.28 28.83 18.49
CA LYS A 73 -0.92 30.16 19.01
C LYS A 73 -1.27 31.33 18.06
N ARG A 74 -1.73 31.11 16.81
CA ARG A 74 -1.84 32.24 15.86
C ARG A 74 -3.02 32.35 14.89
N THR A 75 -3.93 31.39 14.72
CA THR A 75 -5.13 31.68 13.91
C THR A 75 -6.31 30.77 14.24
N LEU A 76 -7.41 31.40 14.63
CA LEU A 76 -8.75 30.84 14.69
C LEU A 76 -9.20 30.53 13.25
N SER A 77 -9.10 29.28 12.81
CA SER A 77 -9.96 28.80 11.72
C SER A 77 -10.42 27.39 12.00
N ILE A 78 -11.75 27.26 11.96
CA ILE A 78 -12.55 26.09 12.27
C ILE A 78 -12.56 25.23 10.99
N ALA A 79 -11.87 24.07 11.00
CA ALA A 79 -12.13 22.93 10.09
C ALA A 79 -11.25 21.67 10.37
N SER A 80 -10.77 21.44 11.60
CA SER A 80 -9.67 20.49 11.84
C SER A 80 -10.05 19.02 12.10
N SER A 81 -11.32 18.63 12.03
CA SER A 81 -11.73 17.22 12.27
C SER A 81 -11.81 16.36 11.01
N GLN A 82 -12.02 16.95 9.83
CA GLN A 82 -12.28 16.18 8.60
C GLN A 82 -11.03 15.81 7.78
N GLN A 83 -9.82 16.17 8.22
CA GLN A 83 -8.63 15.97 7.38
C GLN A 83 -8.27 14.49 7.18
N ALA A 84 -8.33 13.68 8.23
CA ALA A 84 -7.98 12.25 8.15
C ALA A 84 -8.95 11.48 7.22
N GLU A 85 -10.25 11.76 7.36
CA GLU A 85 -11.32 11.19 6.53
C GLU A 85 -11.17 11.58 5.06
N LYS A 86 -10.89 12.87 4.79
CA LYS A 86 -10.64 13.36 3.44
C LYS A 86 -9.44 12.67 2.79
N VAL A 87 -8.32 12.54 3.50
CA VAL A 87 -7.12 11.87 2.99
C VAL A 87 -7.39 10.39 2.71
N PHE A 88 -8.07 9.70 3.62
CA PHE A 88 -8.47 8.31 3.40
C PHE A 88 -9.35 8.16 2.15
N ALA A 89 -10.38 8.99 2.00
CA ALA A 89 -11.29 8.95 0.87
C ALA A 89 -10.59 9.20 -0.47
N ILE A 90 -9.69 10.20 -0.52
CA ILE A 90 -8.93 10.53 -1.74
C ILE A 90 -8.05 9.35 -2.16
N ILE A 91 -7.31 8.75 -1.22
CA ILE A 91 -6.42 7.62 -1.52
C ILE A 91 -7.23 6.40 -1.93
N PHE A 92 -8.36 6.15 -1.25
CA PHE A 92 -9.25 5.04 -1.58
C PHE A 92 -9.77 5.15 -3.02
N ILE A 93 -10.30 6.32 -3.42
CA ILE A 93 -10.79 6.55 -4.77
C ILE A 93 -9.66 6.42 -5.79
N LEU A 94 -8.46 6.93 -5.48
CA LEU A 94 -7.29 6.86 -6.37
C LEU A 94 -6.83 5.42 -6.63
N ILE A 95 -6.81 4.57 -5.60
CA ILE A 95 -6.46 3.15 -5.77
C ILE A 95 -7.51 2.44 -6.62
N TRP A 96 -8.80 2.68 -6.35
CA TRP A 96 -9.88 2.03 -7.08
C TRP A 96 -9.90 2.45 -8.55
N SER A 97 -9.80 3.76 -8.83
CA SER A 97 -9.75 4.25 -10.21
C SER A 97 -8.51 3.77 -10.95
N GLY A 98 -7.33 3.80 -10.31
CA GLY A 98 -6.10 3.26 -10.86
C GLY A 98 -6.20 1.77 -11.16
N ALA A 99 -6.83 0.99 -10.27
CA ALA A 99 -7.03 -0.45 -10.49
C ALA A 99 -7.93 -0.72 -11.69
N VAL A 100 -8.97 0.09 -11.92
CA VAL A 100 -9.85 -0.05 -13.10
C VAL A 100 -9.04 0.16 -14.37
N VAL A 101 -8.32 1.29 -14.47
CA VAL A 101 -7.51 1.64 -15.64
C VAL A 101 -6.50 0.55 -15.97
N ILE A 102 -5.77 0.09 -14.96
CA ILE A 102 -4.74 -0.93 -15.13
C ILE A 102 -5.35 -2.29 -15.51
N THR A 103 -6.49 -2.67 -14.92
CA THR A 103 -7.17 -3.94 -15.24
C THR A 103 -7.68 -3.93 -16.68
N LEU A 104 -8.27 -2.82 -17.14
CA LEU A 104 -8.75 -2.68 -18.51
C LEU A 104 -7.60 -2.80 -19.50
N ASN A 105 -6.50 -2.10 -19.25
CA ASN A 105 -5.30 -2.19 -20.08
C ASN A 105 -4.75 -3.63 -20.12
N ALA A 106 -4.70 -4.33 -18.99
CA ALA A 106 -4.26 -5.72 -18.93
C ALA A 106 -5.17 -6.67 -19.73
N LYS A 107 -6.49 -6.46 -19.67
CA LYS A 107 -7.47 -7.26 -20.44
C LYS A 107 -7.38 -7.00 -21.94
N LEU A 108 -7.13 -5.76 -22.37
CA LEU A 108 -6.89 -5.40 -23.76
C LEU A 108 -5.64 -6.08 -24.34
N LEU A 109 -4.61 -6.29 -23.51
CA LEU A 109 -3.40 -7.04 -23.88
C LEU A 109 -3.61 -8.58 -23.87
N GLY A 110 -4.84 -9.07 -23.64
CA GLY A 110 -5.15 -10.51 -23.58
C GLY A 110 -4.78 -11.19 -22.25
N GLY A 111 -4.40 -10.42 -21.23
CA GLY A 111 -4.08 -10.95 -19.90
C GLY A 111 -5.32 -11.28 -19.06
N LYS A 112 -5.34 -12.44 -18.41
CA LYS A 112 -6.37 -12.83 -17.42
C LYS A 112 -6.10 -12.26 -16.02
N ILE A 113 -5.96 -10.94 -15.90
CA ILE A 113 -5.79 -10.27 -14.60
C ILE A 113 -7.15 -9.86 -14.03
N SER A 114 -7.32 -10.09 -12.72
CA SER A 114 -8.54 -9.79 -12.01
C SER A 114 -8.54 -8.39 -11.39
N PHE A 115 -9.68 -7.70 -11.38
CA PHE A 115 -9.79 -6.31 -10.91
C PHE A 115 -9.27 -6.09 -9.49
N PHE A 116 -9.77 -6.85 -8.51
CA PHE A 116 -9.33 -6.66 -7.13
C PHE A 116 -7.89 -7.16 -6.87
N GLN A 117 -7.29 -7.94 -7.77
CA GLN A 117 -5.86 -8.25 -7.69
C GLN A 117 -5.03 -6.99 -7.97
N SER A 118 -5.43 -6.19 -8.96
CA SER A 118 -4.82 -4.88 -9.22
C SER A 118 -5.02 -3.89 -8.08
N VAL A 119 -6.21 -3.87 -7.45
CA VAL A 119 -6.47 -3.08 -6.23
C VAL A 119 -5.50 -3.45 -5.11
N CYS A 120 -5.31 -4.75 -4.86
CA CYS A 120 -4.40 -5.23 -3.83
C CYS A 120 -2.95 -4.83 -4.09
N VAL A 121 -2.45 -5.04 -5.31
CA VAL A 121 -1.07 -4.68 -5.69
C VAL A 121 -0.83 -3.19 -5.52
N LEU A 122 -1.71 -2.35 -6.07
CA LEU A 122 -1.61 -0.88 -5.93
C LEU A 122 -1.64 -0.45 -4.47
N GLY A 123 -2.49 -1.06 -3.65
CA GLY A 123 -2.58 -0.76 -2.22
C GLY A 123 -1.30 -1.13 -1.45
N TYR A 124 -0.68 -2.27 -1.75
CA TYR A 124 0.59 -2.65 -1.11
C TYR A 124 1.75 -1.74 -1.49
N CYS A 125 1.73 -1.14 -2.68
CA CYS A 125 2.74 -0.17 -3.11
C CYS A 125 2.71 1.13 -2.28
N ILE A 126 1.66 1.40 -1.51
CA ILE A 126 1.62 2.56 -0.60
C ILE A 126 2.45 2.30 0.67
N PHE A 127 2.91 1.06 0.90
CA PHE A 127 3.67 0.73 2.10
C PHE A 127 4.98 1.52 2.29
N PRO A 128 5.86 1.70 1.27
CA PRO A 128 7.02 2.59 1.39
C PRO A 128 6.65 4.03 1.74
N ILE A 129 5.51 4.53 1.24
CA ILE A 129 4.99 5.87 1.54
C ILE A 129 4.49 5.96 2.99
N ASN A 130 3.91 4.87 3.50
CA ASN A 130 3.57 4.72 4.92
C ASN A 130 4.80 4.78 5.81
N ILE A 131 5.88 4.08 5.45
CA ILE A 131 7.15 4.13 6.19
C ILE A 131 7.73 5.55 6.17
N ALA A 132 7.75 6.21 5.00
CA ALA A 132 8.21 7.60 4.89
C ALA A 132 7.40 8.54 5.80
N SER A 133 6.07 8.40 5.81
CA SER A 133 5.19 9.20 6.65
C SER A 133 5.42 8.94 8.14
N PHE A 134 5.69 7.68 8.52
CA PHE A 134 6.05 7.32 9.88
C PHE A 134 7.40 7.91 10.30
N ILE A 135 8.43 7.83 9.46
CA ILE A 135 9.74 8.43 9.73
C ILE A 135 9.61 9.96 9.89
N ASN A 136 8.77 10.59 9.06
CA ASN A 136 8.53 12.03 9.11
C ASN A 136 7.86 12.52 10.41
N LEU A 137 7.29 11.63 11.24
CA LEU A 137 6.78 11.97 12.59
C LEU A 137 7.90 12.39 13.55
N PHE A 138 9.08 11.80 13.39
CA PHE A 138 10.20 12.01 14.32
C PHE A 138 11.09 13.19 13.92
N ILE A 139 10.87 13.77 12.74
CA ILE A 139 11.69 14.87 12.22
C ILE A 139 11.06 16.22 12.64
N PRO A 140 11.73 17.00 13.51
CA PRO A 140 11.22 18.28 14.00
C PRO A 140 11.17 19.34 12.88
N GLU A 141 10.17 20.23 12.93
CA GLU A 141 9.93 21.28 11.93
C GLU A 141 10.56 22.62 12.35
N THR A 142 11.86 22.60 12.65
CA THR A 142 12.55 23.79 13.19
C THR A 142 13.20 24.68 12.13
N LYS A 143 13.43 24.19 10.90
CA LYS A 143 14.05 24.93 9.78
C LYS A 143 13.52 24.47 8.43
N ASP A 144 13.55 25.35 7.42
CA ASP A 144 13.15 25.04 6.03
C ASP A 144 13.92 23.84 5.43
N ILE A 145 15.16 23.64 5.87
CA ILE A 145 16.00 22.49 5.49
C ILE A 145 15.32 21.15 5.86
N PHE A 146 14.62 21.08 7.01
CA PHE A 146 13.92 19.85 7.41
C PHE A 146 12.69 19.58 6.54
N ILE A 147 12.03 20.62 6.02
CA ILE A 147 10.93 20.46 5.05
C ILE A 147 11.47 19.85 3.75
N LEU A 148 12.62 20.32 3.27
CA LEU A 148 13.27 19.76 2.09
C LEU A 148 13.69 18.31 2.30
N ILE A 149 14.22 17.96 3.47
CA ILE A 149 14.56 16.57 3.83
C ILE A 149 13.30 15.69 3.82
N LYS A 150 12.20 16.11 4.45
CA LYS A 150 10.91 15.39 4.42
C LYS A 150 10.40 15.18 2.99
N ALA A 151 10.49 16.22 2.16
CA ALA A 151 10.13 16.15 0.75
C ALA A 151 11.02 15.17 -0.03
N GLY A 152 12.33 15.18 0.22
CA GLY A 152 13.29 14.24 -0.35
C GLY A 152 13.00 12.79 0.04
N ILE A 153 12.70 12.54 1.32
CA ILE A 153 12.30 11.19 1.81
C ILE A 153 11.01 10.73 1.10
N CYS A 154 9.99 11.59 1.03
CA CYS A 154 8.76 11.27 0.32
C CYS A 154 9.00 10.97 -1.17
N PHE A 155 9.86 11.75 -1.83
CA PHE A 155 10.17 11.56 -3.25
C PHE A 155 10.93 10.25 -3.49
N MET A 156 11.91 9.92 -2.65
CA MET A 156 12.62 8.64 -2.73
C MET A 156 11.69 7.45 -2.50
N SER A 157 10.78 7.55 -1.53
CA SER A 157 9.79 6.51 -1.28
C SER A 157 8.74 6.39 -2.40
N PHE A 158 8.40 7.50 -3.07
CA PHE A 158 7.56 7.49 -4.25
C PHE A 158 8.23 6.77 -5.44
N ILE A 159 9.52 7.07 -5.70
CA ILE A 159 10.31 6.38 -6.73
C ILE A 159 10.39 4.88 -6.40
N TRP A 160 10.68 4.54 -5.14
CA TRP A 160 10.77 3.15 -4.69
C TRP A 160 9.46 2.40 -4.91
N SER A 161 8.34 3.00 -4.49
CA SER A 161 6.99 2.47 -4.71
C SER A 161 6.70 2.22 -6.19
N THR A 162 7.02 3.21 -7.04
CA THR A 162 6.74 3.15 -8.48
C THR A 162 7.52 2.04 -9.16
N LYS A 163 8.82 1.93 -8.88
CA LYS A 163 9.68 0.87 -9.46
C LYS A 163 9.25 -0.52 -9.01
N GLY A 164 8.92 -0.68 -7.72
CA GLY A 164 8.38 -1.94 -7.21
C GLY A 164 7.10 -2.35 -7.94
N ASN A 165 6.13 -1.42 -8.05
CA ASN A 165 4.87 -1.67 -8.74
C ASN A 165 5.07 -2.10 -10.20
N GLN A 166 5.90 -1.38 -10.95
CA GLN A 166 6.16 -1.68 -12.36
C GLN A 166 6.69 -3.10 -12.57
N ILE A 167 7.64 -3.54 -11.74
CA ILE A 167 8.22 -4.88 -11.82
C ILE A 167 7.16 -5.95 -11.53
N TYR A 168 6.37 -5.77 -10.45
CA TYR A 168 5.29 -6.68 -10.09
C TYR A 168 4.21 -6.76 -11.17
N PHE A 169 3.82 -5.61 -11.73
CA PHE A 169 2.78 -5.55 -12.73
C PHE A 169 3.21 -6.17 -14.07
N LEU A 170 4.44 -5.89 -14.51
CA LEU A 170 5.04 -6.52 -15.69
C LEU A 170 5.12 -8.04 -15.53
N PHE A 171 5.52 -8.52 -14.34
CA PHE A 171 5.54 -9.95 -14.03
C PHE A 171 4.15 -10.59 -14.11
N LEU A 172 3.12 -9.93 -13.55
CA LEU A 172 1.74 -10.41 -13.61
C LEU A 172 1.18 -10.49 -15.02
N ILE A 173 1.42 -9.45 -15.84
CA ILE A 173 1.00 -9.44 -17.24
C ILE A 173 1.70 -10.57 -18.00
N LYS A 174 3.03 -10.70 -17.86
CA LYS A 174 3.82 -11.73 -18.55
C LYS A 174 3.33 -13.15 -18.23
N ASN A 175 3.10 -13.46 -16.95
CA ASN A 175 2.60 -14.77 -16.54
C ASN A 175 1.16 -15.04 -17.01
N SER A 176 0.32 -14.02 -17.05
CA SER A 176 -1.08 -14.15 -17.49
C SER A 176 -1.19 -14.39 -19.00
N ILE A 177 -0.29 -13.81 -19.80
CA ILE A 177 -0.22 -14.03 -21.25
C ILE A 177 0.38 -15.41 -21.56
N CYS A 178 1.47 -15.81 -20.88
CA CYS A 178 2.07 -17.13 -21.09
C CYS A 178 1.09 -18.28 -20.81
N THR A 179 0.30 -18.19 -19.73
CA THR A 179 -0.75 -19.18 -19.46
C THR A 179 -1.84 -19.16 -20.53
N PHE A 180 -2.26 -18.00 -21.05
CA PHE A 180 -3.23 -17.94 -22.14
C PHE A 180 -2.74 -18.65 -23.41
N HIS A 181 -1.48 -18.44 -23.79
CA HIS A 181 -0.88 -19.11 -24.95
C HIS A 181 -0.80 -20.63 -24.77
N GLU A 182 -0.53 -21.11 -23.55
CA GLU A 182 -0.48 -22.54 -23.24
C GLU A 182 -1.84 -23.24 -23.29
N TYR A 183 -2.93 -22.52 -22.95
CA TYR A 183 -4.30 -23.02 -23.13
C TYR A 183 -4.82 -22.89 -24.56
N SER A 184 -4.23 -22.00 -25.38
CA SER A 184 -4.64 -21.82 -26.78
C SER A 184 -3.94 -22.81 -27.73
N CYS A 185 -2.85 -23.44 -27.31
CA CYS A 185 -2.12 -24.46 -28.06
C CYS A 185 -2.51 -25.92 -27.68
N LYS A 186 -3.50 -26.12 -26.82
CA LYS A 186 -4.12 -27.42 -26.52
C LYS A 186 -5.53 -27.44 -27.07
#